data_AF-A0A4Y2QY44-F1
#
_entry.id   AF-A0A4Y2QY44-F1
#
_cell.length_a   1.000
_cell.length_b   1.000
_cell.length_c   1.000
_cell.angle_alpha   90.00
_cell.angle_beta   90.00
_cell.angle_gamma   90.00
#
_symmetry.space_group_name_H-M   'P 1'
#
loop_
_entity.id
_entity.type
_entity.pdbx_description
1 polymer ?
#
loop_
_entity_poly.entity_id
_entity_poly.type
_entity_poly.pdbx_seq_one_letter_code
_entity_poly.pdbx_strand_id
1 'polypeptide(L)'
;MQQYVVDWYVKAEGNCLNFIRHNQRVLRVESYLGLADHINALATEAGVRPSVTLILRSSFIGSLREMQRNFQDAMSKVRDFGKPDLFLTFTCNPKWNEIKENLFPRQKPHDRPDSIARVLDIKQKALLQD
;
A
#
# COMPACT_ATOMS: atom_id res chain seq x y z
N MET A 1 5.85 19.64 11.44
CA MET A 1 6.22 19.07 10.11
C MET A 1 5.34 17.88 9.72
N GLN A 2 5.24 16.81 10.53
CA GLN A 2 4.46 15.61 10.18
C GLN A 2 2.96 15.88 9.95
N GLN A 3 2.33 16.72 10.79
CA GLN A 3 0.89 16.98 10.70
C GLN A 3 0.48 17.77 9.45
N TYR A 4 1.36 18.65 8.93
CA TYR A 4 1.11 19.40 7.70
C TYR A 4 1.12 18.50 6.47
N VAL A 5 2.05 17.56 6.41
CA VAL A 5 2.16 16.59 5.30
C VAL A 5 0.93 15.68 5.27
N VAL A 6 0.46 15.23 6.45
CA VAL A 6 -0.75 14.41 6.56
C VAL A 6 -1.99 15.18 6.12
N ASP A 7 -2.17 16.42 6.59
CA ASP A 7 -3.33 17.25 6.20
C ASP A 7 -3.34 17.57 4.70
N TRP A 8 -2.17 17.84 4.12
CA TRP A 8 -2.04 18.06 2.68
C TRP A 8 -2.38 16.79 1.88
N TYR A 9 -1.90 15.63 2.32
CA TYR A 9 -2.21 14.34 1.70
C TYR A 9 -3.72 14.05 1.71
N VAL A 10 -4.38 14.24 2.86
CA VAL A 10 -5.83 14.01 3.01
C VAL A 10 -6.63 14.93 2.08
N LYS A 11 -6.22 16.19 1.93
CA LYS A 11 -6.85 17.13 0.99
C LYS A 11 -6.66 16.71 -0.47
N ALA A 12 -5.45 16.30 -0.85
CA ALA A 12 -5.15 15.82 -2.19
C ALA A 12 -5.96 14.56 -2.54
N GLU A 13 -6.05 13.60 -1.62
CA GLU A 13 -6.87 12.40 -1.78
C GLU A 13 -8.36 12.74 -1.87
N GLY A 14 -8.87 13.60 -0.99
CA GLY A 14 -10.26 14.03 -1.00
C GLY A 14 -10.66 14.65 -2.34
N ASN A 15 -9.80 15.48 -2.92
CA ASN A 15 -10.00 16.05 -4.25
C ASN A 15 -9.99 14.98 -5.35
N CYS A 16 -9.08 14.00 -5.29
CA CYS A 16 -9.06 12.88 -6.24
C CYS A 16 -10.32 12.02 -6.16
N LEU A 17 -10.82 11.73 -4.96
CA LEU A 17 -12.05 10.98 -4.74
C LEU A 17 -13.27 11.75 -5.24
N ASN A 18 -13.33 13.06 -4.99
CA ASN A 18 -14.38 13.92 -5.53
C ASN A 18 -14.34 13.98 -7.06
N PHE A 19 -13.15 13.98 -7.68
CA PHE A 19 -13.04 13.93 -9.12
C PHE A 19 -13.57 12.61 -9.69
N ILE A 20 -13.16 11.47 -9.13
CA ILE A 20 -13.65 10.13 -9.50
C ILE A 20 -15.17 10.07 -9.33
N ARG A 21 -15.66 10.51 -8.16
CA ARG A 21 -16.98 11.11 -7.87
C ARG A 21 -17.88 11.32 -9.08
N HIS A 22 -17.57 12.45 -9.71
CA HIS A 22 -18.37 13.12 -10.72
C HIS A 22 -18.01 12.66 -12.14
N ASN A 23 -16.84 12.06 -12.34
CA ASN A 23 -16.34 11.65 -13.66
C ASN A 23 -16.40 10.14 -13.89
N GLN A 24 -17.10 9.37 -13.05
CA GLN A 24 -17.26 7.92 -13.19
C GLN A 24 -17.63 7.49 -14.61
N ARG A 25 -18.59 8.18 -15.25
CA ARG A 25 -19.05 7.87 -16.62
C ARG A 25 -17.97 7.97 -17.69
N VAL A 26 -17.00 8.88 -17.52
CA VAL A 26 -15.92 9.12 -18.49
C VAL A 26 -14.77 8.12 -18.30
N LEU A 27 -14.61 7.55 -17.10
CA LEU A 27 -13.49 6.69 -16.72
C LEU A 27 -13.58 5.23 -17.23
N ARG A 28 -14.05 5.02 -18.46
CA ARG A 28 -14.25 3.69 -19.10
C ARG A 28 -15.14 2.75 -18.29
N VAL A 29 -16.41 3.12 -18.15
CA VAL A 29 -17.46 2.31 -17.53
C VAL A 29 -17.79 1.04 -18.32
N GLU A 30 -17.44 0.97 -19.60
CA GLU A 30 -17.75 -0.19 -20.46
C GLU A 30 -17.18 -1.51 -19.93
N SER A 31 -15.98 -1.49 -19.33
CA SER A 31 -15.39 -2.67 -18.68
C SER A 31 -16.08 -3.06 -17.36
N TYR A 32 -16.95 -2.20 -16.84
CA TYR A 32 -17.63 -2.35 -15.55
C TYR A 32 -19.13 -2.62 -15.67
N LEU A 33 -19.73 -2.41 -16.86
CA LEU A 33 -21.16 -2.68 -17.09
C LEU A 33 -21.53 -4.10 -16.66
N GLY A 34 -20.81 -5.12 -17.15
CA GLY A 34 -21.12 -6.51 -16.79
C GLY A 34 -20.97 -6.82 -15.28
N LEU A 35 -20.02 -6.18 -14.59
CA LEU A 35 -19.85 -6.34 -13.15
C LEU A 35 -20.95 -5.60 -12.37
N ALA A 36 -21.27 -4.38 -12.79
CA ALA A 36 -22.33 -3.57 -12.19
C ALA A 36 -23.70 -4.22 -12.38
N ASP A 37 -23.97 -4.80 -13.55
CA ASP A 37 -25.19 -5.52 -13.87
C ASP A 37 -25.34 -6.78 -13.01
N HIS A 38 -24.25 -7.53 -12.79
CA HIS A 38 -24.26 -8.68 -11.88
C HIS A 38 -24.52 -8.27 -10.42
N ILE A 39 -23.88 -7.20 -9.95
CA ILE A 39 -24.09 -6.66 -8.59
C ILE A 39 -25.53 -6.15 -8.43
N ASN A 40 -26.07 -5.48 -9.45
CA ASN A 40 -27.45 -5.01 -9.45
C ASN A 40 -28.45 -6.17 -9.46
N ALA A 41 -28.18 -7.25 -10.21
CA ALA A 41 -29.00 -8.46 -10.20
C ALA A 41 -29.04 -9.10 -8.81
N LEU A 42 -27.87 -9.28 -8.17
CA LEU A 42 -27.77 -9.81 -6.80
C LEU A 42 -28.45 -8.92 -5.76
N ALA A 43 -28.34 -7.59 -5.88
CA ALA A 43 -29.00 -6.64 -5.00
C ALA A 43 -30.53 -6.68 -5.15
N THR A 44 -31.01 -6.87 -6.38
CA THR A 44 -32.44 -7.02 -6.68
C THR A 44 -33.00 -8.33 -6.10
N GLU A 45 -32.25 -9.44 -6.22
CA GLU A 45 -32.60 -10.73 -5.60
C GLU A 45 -32.64 -10.66 -4.06
N ALA A 46 -31.74 -9.87 -3.45
CA ALA A 46 -31.69 -9.66 -2.01
C ALA A 46 -32.68 -8.59 -1.49
N GLY A 47 -33.46 -7.94 -2.36
CA GLY A 47 -34.38 -6.86 -1.99
C GLY A 47 -33.71 -5.58 -1.47
N VAL A 48 -32.40 -5.44 -1.65
CA VAL A 48 -31.60 -4.30 -1.19
C VAL A 48 -31.49 -3.30 -2.33
N ARG A 49 -31.87 -2.04 -2.09
CA ARG A 49 -31.64 -0.97 -3.08
C ARG A 49 -30.13 -0.78 -3.26
N PRO A 50 -29.55 -0.98 -4.45
CA PRO A 50 -28.14 -0.74 -4.65
C PRO A 50 -27.87 0.76 -4.48
N SER A 51 -27.20 1.11 -3.38
CA SER A 51 -26.62 2.45 -3.22
C SER A 51 -25.52 2.62 -4.27
N VAL A 52 -25.36 3.85 -4.78
CA VAL A 52 -24.52 4.19 -5.94
C VAL A 52 -23.18 3.43 -5.94
N THR A 53 -22.99 2.53 -6.91
CA THR A 53 -21.75 1.74 -7.05
C THR A 53 -20.60 2.65 -7.49
N LEU A 54 -19.82 3.14 -6.54
CA LEU A 54 -18.62 3.90 -6.84
C LEU A 54 -17.43 2.95 -7.02
N ILE A 55 -16.97 2.80 -8.25
CA ILE A 55 -15.80 1.99 -8.53
C ILE A 55 -14.55 2.86 -8.33
N LEU A 56 -13.77 2.51 -7.31
CA LEU A 56 -12.48 3.16 -7.05
C LEU A 56 -11.42 2.65 -8.01
N ARG A 57 -10.45 3.51 -8.35
CA ARG A 57 -9.26 3.13 -9.13
C ARG A 57 -8.36 2.21 -8.30
N SER A 58 -7.61 1.32 -8.94
CA SER A 58 -6.61 0.46 -8.28
C SER A 58 -5.48 1.25 -7.60
N SER A 59 -5.31 2.53 -7.92
CA SER A 59 -4.37 3.42 -7.23
C SER A 59 -4.81 3.81 -5.82
N PHE A 60 -6.07 3.55 -5.43
CA PHE A 60 -6.55 3.86 -4.08
C PHE A 60 -6.24 2.71 -3.13
N ILE A 61 -5.40 3.00 -2.13
CA ILE A 61 -4.94 2.04 -1.13
C ILE A 61 -6.15 1.53 -0.33
N GLY A 62 -6.31 0.21 -0.24
CA GLY A 62 -7.45 -0.41 0.45
C GLY A 62 -8.73 -0.55 -0.40
N SER A 63 -8.70 -0.18 -1.68
CA SER A 63 -9.78 -0.55 -2.60
C SER A 63 -9.70 -2.04 -2.98
N LEU A 64 -10.85 -2.65 -3.29
CA LEU A 64 -10.91 -4.03 -3.79
C LEU A 64 -10.01 -4.24 -5.03
N ARG A 65 -9.91 -3.23 -5.90
CA ARG A 65 -9.06 -3.29 -7.10
C ARG A 65 -7.58 -3.23 -6.80
N GLU A 66 -7.20 -2.47 -5.78
CA GLU A 66 -5.81 -2.40 -5.33
C GLU A 66 -5.37 -3.76 -4.79
N MET A 67 -6.22 -4.39 -3.97
CA MET A 67 -6.00 -5.75 -3.47
C MET A 67 -5.90 -6.78 -4.60
N GLN A 68 -6.82 -6.75 -5.58
CA GLN A 68 -6.79 -7.65 -6.74
C GLN A 68 -5.53 -7.46 -7.59
N ARG A 69 -5.12 -6.20 -7.82
CA ARG A 69 -3.88 -5.91 -8.56
C ARG A 69 -2.66 -6.44 -7.81
N ASN A 70 -2.58 -6.22 -6.50
CA ASN A 70 -1.46 -6.71 -5.69
C ASN A 70 -1.41 -8.24 -5.67
N PHE A 71 -2.56 -8.90 -5.62
CA PHE A 71 -2.64 -10.35 -5.73
C PHE A 71 -2.11 -10.84 -7.09
N GLN A 72 -2.55 -10.23 -8.19
CA GLN A 72 -2.06 -10.58 -9.53
C GLN A 72 -0.55 -10.35 -9.66
N ASP A 73 -0.03 -9.23 -9.16
CA ASP A 73 1.41 -8.93 -9.16
C ASP A 73 2.22 -9.95 -8.33
N ALA A 74 1.70 -10.31 -7.15
CA ALA A 74 2.30 -11.36 -6.33
C ALA A 74 2.30 -12.71 -7.06
N MET A 75 1.21 -13.08 -7.72
CA MET A 75 1.12 -14.33 -8.49
C MET A 75 2.06 -14.33 -9.69
N SER A 76 2.28 -13.20 -10.38
CA SER A 76 3.30 -13.11 -11.43
C SER A 76 4.71 -13.32 -10.87
N LYS A 77 5.03 -12.72 -9.71
CA LYS A 77 6.32 -12.94 -9.05
C LYS A 77 6.52 -14.40 -8.63
N VAL A 78 5.48 -15.04 -8.10
CA VAL A 78 5.52 -16.47 -7.73
C VAL A 78 5.71 -17.36 -8.96
N ARG A 79 5.14 -16.98 -10.11
CA ARG A 79 5.35 -17.71 -11.36
C ARG A 79 6.80 -17.63 -11.84
N ASP A 80 7.42 -16.46 -11.71
CA ASP A 80 8.78 -16.21 -12.21
C ASP A 80 9.87 -16.72 -11.26
N PHE A 81 9.69 -16.51 -9.95
CA PHE A 81 10.69 -16.82 -8.92
C PHE A 81 10.38 -18.08 -8.09
N GLY A 82 9.22 -18.72 -8.34
CA GLY A 82 8.76 -19.84 -7.55
C GLY A 82 8.02 -19.43 -6.27
N LYS A 83 7.51 -20.44 -5.56
CA LYS A 83 6.79 -20.23 -4.30
C LYS A 83 7.79 -19.86 -3.19
N PRO A 84 7.52 -18.82 -2.38
CA PRO A 84 8.33 -18.55 -1.20
C PRO A 84 8.15 -19.67 -0.16
N ASP A 85 9.25 -20.30 0.25
CA ASP A 85 9.25 -21.37 1.25
C ASP A 85 9.48 -20.84 2.68
N LEU A 86 10.12 -19.67 2.82
CA LEU A 86 10.48 -19.10 4.11
C LEU A 86 10.19 -17.60 4.16
N PHE A 87 9.54 -17.17 5.24
CA PHE A 87 9.37 -15.75 5.57
C PHE A 87 10.25 -15.41 6.78
N LEU A 88 11.33 -14.68 6.53
CA LEU A 88 12.24 -14.20 7.57
C LEU A 88 11.90 -12.76 7.95
N THR A 89 11.74 -12.50 9.25
CA THR A 89 11.57 -11.15 9.78
C THR A 89 12.90 -10.68 10.35
N PHE A 90 13.51 -9.68 9.72
CA PHE A 90 14.72 -9.02 10.22
C PHE A 90 14.35 -7.75 10.99
N THR A 91 14.67 -7.70 12.28
CA THR A 91 14.35 -6.55 13.14
C THR A 91 15.61 -5.75 13.45
N CYS A 92 15.50 -4.42 13.38
CA CYS A 92 16.59 -3.53 13.75
C CYS A 92 16.78 -3.52 15.28
N ASN A 93 18.02 -3.63 15.75
CA ASN A 93 18.35 -3.42 17.15
C ASN A 93 19.09 -2.07 17.33
N PRO A 94 18.49 -1.07 18.00
CA PRO A 94 19.12 0.24 18.20
C PRO A 94 20.35 0.19 19.13
N LYS A 95 20.66 -0.96 19.74
CA LYS A 95 21.84 -1.16 20.58
C LYS A 95 23.10 -1.58 19.81
N TRP A 96 22.99 -1.82 18.50
CA TRP A 96 24.12 -2.15 17.64
C TRP A 96 25.22 -1.08 17.71
N ASN A 97 26.48 -1.53 17.68
CA ASN A 97 27.64 -0.65 17.87
C ASN A 97 27.76 0.34 16.71
N GLU A 98 27.45 -0.11 15.49
CA GLU A 98 27.43 0.69 14.28
C GLU A 98 26.48 1.90 14.39
N ILE A 99 25.38 1.77 15.15
CA ILE A 99 24.45 2.87 15.41
C ILE A 99 25.00 3.80 16.48
N LYS A 100 25.55 3.23 17.57
CA LYS A 100 26.09 4.02 18.70
C LYS A 100 27.30 4.86 18.32
N GLU A 101 28.20 4.33 17.51
CA GLU A 101 29.41 5.02 17.08
C GLU A 101 29.12 6.18 16.13
N ASN A 102 28.01 6.12 15.40
CA ASN A 102 27.57 7.16 14.47
C ASN A 102 26.57 8.17 15.09
N LEU A 103 26.34 8.13 16.41
CA LEU A 103 25.51 9.10 17.11
C LEU A 103 26.36 10.28 17.61
N PHE A 104 25.85 11.50 17.42
CA PHE A 104 26.48 12.69 18.01
C PHE A 104 26.26 12.73 19.53
N PRO A 105 27.11 13.46 20.28
CA PRO A 105 26.93 13.63 21.72
C PRO A 105 25.51 14.12 22.04
N ARG A 106 24.84 13.44 22.98
CA ARG A 106 23.45 13.69 23.43
C ARG A 106 22.33 13.35 22.44
N GLN A 107 22.62 12.78 21.27
CA GLN A 107 21.57 12.24 20.38
C GLN A 107 21.15 10.84 20.80
N LYS A 108 19.86 10.53 20.63
CA LYS A 108 19.32 9.19 20.79
C LYS A 108 19.15 8.53 19.42
N PRO A 109 19.13 7.19 19.34
CA PRO A 109 18.93 6.48 18.07
C PRO A 109 17.70 6.95 17.28
N HIS A 110 16.60 7.30 17.97
CA HIS A 110 15.38 7.78 17.32
C HIS A 110 15.52 9.16 16.66
N ASP A 111 16.53 9.96 17.03
CA ASP A 111 16.79 11.26 16.42
C ASP A 111 17.49 11.13 15.06
N ARG A 112 18.04 9.95 14.76
CA ARG A 112 18.82 9.64 13.55
C ARG A 112 18.28 8.38 12.83
N PRO A 113 17.05 8.43 12.29
CA PRO A 113 16.45 7.29 11.59
C PRO A 113 17.24 6.87 10.34
N ASP A 114 18.00 7.79 9.75
CA ASP A 114 18.89 7.55 8.61
C ASP A 114 20.03 6.57 8.94
N SER A 115 20.67 6.73 10.10
CA SER A 115 21.73 5.83 10.57
C SER A 115 21.18 4.42 10.85
N ILE A 116 19.99 4.34 11.48
CA ILE A 116 19.30 3.08 11.76
C ILE A 116 18.96 2.35 10.45
N ALA A 117 18.35 3.05 9.49
CA ALA A 117 17.95 2.46 8.21
C ALA A 117 19.16 1.94 7.42
N ARG A 118 20.28 2.67 7.42
CA ARG A 118 21.51 2.26 6.73
C ARG A 118 22.13 1.00 7.33
N VAL A 119 22.23 0.93 8.66
CA VAL A 119 22.78 -0.25 9.34
C VAL A 119 21.87 -1.47 9.11
N LEU A 120 20.55 -1.27 9.14
CA LEU A 120 19.58 -2.32 8.84
C LEU A 120 19.76 -2.89 7.42
N ASP A 121 19.87 -2.02 6.40
CA ASP A 121 20.06 -2.43 5.00
C ASP A 121 21.37 -3.21 4.80
N ILE A 122 22.47 -2.76 5.42
CA ILE A 122 23.77 -3.46 5.34
C ILE A 122 23.66 -4.86 5.96
N LYS A 123 23.09 -4.98 7.16
CA LYS A 123 22.94 -6.28 7.84
C LYS A 123 21.98 -7.21 7.10
N GLN A 124 20.90 -6.68 6.54
CA GLN A 124 19.95 -7.45 5.73
C GLN A 124 20.63 -8.01 4.48
N LYS A 125 21.45 -7.20 3.80
CA LYS A 125 22.20 -7.65 2.61
C LYS A 125 23.23 -8.71 2.96
N ALA A 126 23.94 -8.58 4.08
CA ALA A 126 24.86 -9.61 4.54
C ALA A 126 24.14 -10.95 4.78
N LEU A 127 22.97 -10.91 5.43
CA LEU A 127 22.12 -12.09 5.67
C LEU A 127 21.60 -12.79 4.40
N LEU A 128 21.48 -12.06 3.29
CA LEU A 128 21.04 -12.60 2.00
C LEU A 128 22.21 -13.13 1.16
N GLN A 129 23.45 -12.83 1.54
CA GLN A 129 24.68 -13.27 0.87
C GLN A 129 25.33 -14.48 1.54
N ASP A 130 24.94 -14.81 2.77
CA ASP A 130 25.29 -16.04 3.50
C ASP A 130 24.42 -17.23 3.07
#